data_AF-A0A7C7VF97-F1
#
_entry.id   AF-A0A7C7VF97-F1
#
_cell.length_a   1.000
_cell.length_b   1.000
_cell.length_c   1.000
_cell.angle_alpha   90.00
_cell.angle_beta   90.00
_cell.angle_gamma   90.00
#
_symmetry.space_group_name_H-M   'P 1'
#
loop_
_entity.id
_entity.type
_entity.pdbx_description
1 polymer ?
#
loop_
_entity_poly.entity_id
_entity_poly.type
_entity_poly.pdbx_seq_one_letter_code
_entity_poly.pdbx_strand_id
1 'polypeptide(L)' 'LKDAEDELLINSLSMLCPFSPEEKQALLEAPSLTIRRETLVTLLEFALASGNDEERMQ' A
#
# COMPACT_ATOMS: atom_id res chain seq x y z
N LEU A 1 -0.61 -17.89 2.68
CA LEU A 1 -0.90 -16.49 3.08
C LEU A 1 -1.29 -16.37 4.54
N LYS A 2 -2.09 -17.29 5.13
CA LYS A 2 -2.41 -17.24 6.57
C LYS A 2 -1.21 -17.45 7.51
N ASP A 3 -0.18 -18.14 7.04
CA ASP A 3 1.04 -18.44 7.82
C ASP A 3 2.24 -17.58 7.41
N ALA A 4 2.03 -16.51 6.63
CA ALA A 4 3.12 -15.62 6.24
C ALA A 4 3.43 -14.65 7.39
N GLU A 5 4.72 -14.41 7.64
CA GLU A 5 5.15 -13.35 8.55
C GLU A 5 4.66 -11.99 8.04
N ASP A 6 4.27 -11.11 8.98
CA ASP A 6 3.73 -9.78 8.66
C ASP A 6 4.65 -9.00 7.71
N GLU A 7 5.97 -9.08 7.93
CA GLU A 7 6.95 -8.41 7.08
C GLU A 7 6.98 -8.97 5.65
N LEU A 8 6.90 -10.28 5.49
CA LEU A 8 6.82 -10.90 4.17
C LEU A 8 5.55 -10.45 3.43
N LEU A 9 4.42 -10.40 4.14
CA LEU A 9 3.15 -9.97 3.58
C LEU A 9 3.22 -8.50 3.14
N ILE A 10 3.69 -7.61 4.01
CA ILE A 10 3.79 -6.17 3.74
C ILE A 10 4.75 -5.92 2.57
N ASN A 11 5.92 -6.56 2.54
CA ASN A 11 6.87 -6.43 1.44
C ASN A 11 6.29 -6.95 0.13
N SER A 12 5.62 -8.11 0.15
CA SER A 12 5.00 -8.70 -1.03
C SER A 12 3.92 -7.80 -1.62
N LEU A 13 3.04 -7.27 -0.77
CA LEU A 13 1.99 -6.32 -1.20
C LEU A 13 2.60 -5.03 -1.76
N SER A 14 3.63 -4.48 -1.12
CA SER A 14 4.33 -3.27 -1.59
C SER A 14 4.94 -3.43 -2.99
N MET A 15 5.39 -4.65 -3.34
CA MET A 15 5.94 -4.95 -4.67
C MET A 15 4.87 -5.24 -5.72
N LEU A 16 3.80 -5.94 -5.33
CA LEU A 16 2.74 -6.40 -6.24
C LEU A 16 1.71 -5.31 -6.55
N CYS A 17 1.46 -4.40 -5.61
CA CYS A 17 0.55 -3.29 -5.84
C CYS A 17 1.16 -2.27 -6.83
N PRO A 18 0.34 -1.69 -7.73
CA PRO A 18 0.79 -0.76 -8.76
C PRO A 18 1.03 0.65 -8.21
N PHE A 19 1.77 0.76 -7.10
CA PHE A 19 2.11 2.03 -6.48
C PHE A 19 3.09 2.84 -7.33
N SER A 20 2.92 4.16 -7.31
CA SER A 20 3.85 5.11 -7.92
C SER A 20 5.23 5.04 -7.25
N PRO A 21 6.29 5.57 -7.89
CA PRO A 21 7.61 5.68 -7.27
C PRO A 21 7.58 6.41 -5.91
N GLU A 22 6.78 7.46 -5.79
CA GLU A 22 6.63 8.28 -4.57
C GLU A 22 5.94 7.49 -3.45
N GLU A 23 4.88 6.75 -3.77
CA GLU A 23 4.18 5.88 -2.82
C GLU A 23 5.07 4.74 -2.33
N LYS A 24 5.87 4.15 -3.22
CA LYS A 24 6.88 3.14 -2.85
C LYS A 24 7.96 3.74 -1.95
N GLN A 25 8.37 4.97 -2.21
CA GLN A 25 9.34 5.65 -1.37
C GLN A 25 8.79 5.92 0.04
N ALA A 26 7.53 6.31 0.17
CA ALA A 26 6.87 6.47 1.47
C ALA A 26 6.87 5.16 2.29
N LEU A 27 6.67 4.01 1.64
CA LEU A 27 6.76 2.70 2.28
C LEU A 27 8.19 2.34 2.74
N LEU A 28 9.20 2.74 1.97
CA LEU A 28 10.62 2.53 2.32
C LEU A 28 11.06 3.41 3.49
N GLU A 29 10.56 4.64 3.56
CA GLU A 29 10.89 5.62 4.60
C GLU A 29 10.16 5.37 5.94
N ALA A 30 9.18 4.47 5.97
CA ALA A 30 8.47 4.11 7.18
C ALA A 30 9.44 3.55 8.26
N PRO A 31 9.50 4.15 9.47
CA PRO A 31 10.55 3.87 10.46
C PRO A 31 10.38 2.55 11.22
N SER A 32 9.24 1.88 11.06
CA SER A 32 8.98 0.57 11.67
C SER A 32 7.98 -0.22 10.84
N LEU A 33 7.90 -1.54 11.08
CA LEU A 33 6.95 -2.41 10.40
C LEU A 33 5.49 -1.97 10.64
N THR A 34 5.17 -1.53 11.86
CA THR A 34 3.84 -1.01 12.19
C THR A 34 3.49 0.23 11.38
N ILE A 35 4.40 1.19 11.28
CA ILE A 35 4.15 2.41 10.48
C ILE A 35 4.07 2.06 9.00
N ARG A 36 4.92 1.16 8.50
CA ARG A 36 4.88 0.71 7.11
C ARG A 36 3.54 0.06 6.77
N ARG A 37 3.00 -0.76 7.67
CA ARG A 37 1.66 -1.36 7.54
C ARG A 37 0.57 -0.27 7.46
N GLU A 38 0.63 0.74 8.31
CA GLU A 38 -0.35 1.84 8.32
C GLU A 38 -0.27 2.67 7.04
N THR A 39 0.94 2.98 6.57
CA THR A 39 1.17 3.62 5.27
C THR A 39 0.58 2.79 4.14
N LEU A 40 0.86 1.48 4.11
CA LEU A 40 0.33 0.56 3.09
C LEU A 40 -1.19 0.53 3.08
N VAL A 41 -1.83 0.42 4.25
CA VAL A 41 -3.29 0.44 4.36
C VAL A 41 -3.85 1.78 3.87
N THR A 42 -3.24 2.89 4.25
CA THR A 42 -3.67 4.23 3.83
C THR A 42 -3.61 4.39 2.30
N LEU A 43 -2.54 3.92 1.66
CA LEU A 43 -2.41 3.94 0.20
C LEU A 43 -3.47 3.08 -0.49
N LEU A 44 -3.77 1.90 0.05
CA LEU A 44 -4.83 1.03 -0.46
C LEU A 44 -6.22 1.66 -0.30
N GLU A 45 -6.51 2.27 0.85
CA GLU A 45 -7.76 2.99 1.10
C GLU A 45 -7.92 4.18 0.16
N PHE A 46 -6.85 4.93 -0.09
CA PHE A 46 -6.86 6.05 -1.02
C PHE A 46 -7.11 5.60 -2.46
N ALA A 47 -6.49 4.50 -2.89
CA ALA A 47 -6.73 3.91 -4.21
C ALA A 47 -8.18 3.43 -4.38
N LEU A 48 -8.74 2.78 -3.34
CA LEU A 48 -10.14 2.33 -3.35
C LEU A 48 -11.13 3.49 -3.34
N ALA A 49 -10.84 4.56 -2.59
CA ALA A 49 -11.66 5.78 -2.59
C ALA A 49 -11.61 6.50 -3.95
N SER A 50 -10.43 6.58 -4.56
CA SER A 50 -10.21 7.23 -5.86
C SER A 50 -10.81 6.42 -7.03
N GLY A 51 -10.85 5.09 -6.93
CA GLY A 51 -11.50 4.21 -7.91
C GLY A 51 -13.01 4.44 -8.06
N ASN A 52 -13.65 5.08 -7.08
CA ASN A 52 -15.05 5.51 -7.16
C ASN A 52 -15.24 6.84 -7.92
N ASP A 53 -14.17 7.61 -8.15
CA ASP A 53 -14.18 8.89 -8.86
C ASP A 53 -13.66 8.76 -10.30
N GLU A 54 -12.78 7.81 -10.61
CA GLU A 54 -12.37 7.52 -12.00
C GLU A 54 -13.52 7.00 -12.88
N GLU A 55 -14.55 6.37 -12.28
CA GLU A 55 -15.79 6.00 -12.98
C GLU A 55 -16.74 7.19 -13.22
N ARG A 56 -16.55 8.32 -12.51
CA ARG A 56 -17.41 9.52 -12.59
C ARG A 56 -16.87 10.61 -13.51
N MET A 57 -15.60 10.50 -13.91
CA MET A 57 -14.99 11.30 -14.98
C MET A 57 -14.89 10.46 -16.27
N GLN A 58 -16.04 10.09 -16.83
CA GLN A 58 -16.18 9.62 -18.23
C GLN A 58 -17.07 10.61 -18.97
#